data_AF-A0A7W4C5N1-F1
#
_entry.id   AF-A0A7W4C5N1-F1
#
_cell.length_a   1.000
_cell.length_b   1.000
_cell.length_c   1.000
_cell.angle_alpha   90.00
_cell.angle_beta   90.00
_cell.angle_gamma   90.00
#
_symmetry.space_group_name_H-M   'P 1'
#
loop_
_entity.id
_entity.type
_entity.pdbx_description
1 polymer ?
#
loop_
_entity_poly.entity_id
_entity_poly.type
_entity_poly.pdbx_seq_one_letter_code
_entity_poly.pdbx_strand_id
1 'polypeptide(L)'
;MSDSAVFEIMAQFKLVITHEFTSEDLADAEGDIPTMHENFEHEVQVGFSQSDIDIMIDDDVKITADNQIGFSGYLKRCYEFKTEEFDNDELIDGCFETQLNDMKLEVINCCDMSLYEITLISYSWADDELVEIIPN
;
A
#
# COMPACT_ATOMS: atom_id res chain seq x y z
N MET A 1 13.74 32.37 -8.24
CA MET A 1 12.94 31.31 -7.60
C MET A 1 12.90 30.20 -8.63
N SER A 2 13.29 28.98 -8.26
CA SER A 2 13.21 27.82 -9.16
C SER A 2 11.77 27.35 -9.19
N ASP A 3 11.17 27.25 -10.37
CA ASP A 3 9.80 26.80 -10.53
C ASP A 3 9.74 25.28 -10.26
N SER A 4 8.92 24.85 -9.32
CA SER A 4 8.68 23.44 -9.01
C SER A 4 7.20 23.13 -9.12
N ALA A 5 6.90 21.86 -9.38
CA ALA A 5 5.54 21.36 -9.47
C ALA A 5 5.38 20.17 -8.51
N VAL A 6 4.26 20.12 -7.79
CA VAL A 6 3.95 19.05 -6.84
C VAL A 6 2.95 18.10 -7.48
N PHE A 7 3.29 16.81 -7.46
CA PHE A 7 2.49 15.74 -8.03
C PHE A 7 2.05 14.81 -6.94
N GLU A 8 0.76 14.47 -6.98
CA GLU A 8 0.18 13.47 -6.11
C GLU A 8 0.10 12.15 -6.89
N ILE A 9 0.77 11.11 -6.38
CA ILE A 9 0.80 9.79 -6.98
C ILE A 9 0.02 8.84 -6.08
N MET A 10 -0.95 8.14 -6.67
CA MET A 10 -1.70 7.08 -6.00
C MET A 10 -1.40 5.73 -6.66
N ALA A 11 -0.96 4.78 -5.84
CA ALA A 11 -0.79 3.39 -6.22
C ALA A 11 -1.81 2.52 -5.47
N GLN A 12 -2.24 1.45 -6.15
CA GLN A 12 -3.07 0.39 -5.61
C GLN A 12 -2.29 -0.91 -5.65
N PHE A 13 -2.44 -1.73 -4.63
CA PHE A 13 -1.76 -3.00 -4.56
C PHE A 13 -2.62 -4.08 -3.90
N LYS A 14 -2.20 -5.34 -4.09
CA LYS A 14 -2.81 -6.49 -3.43
C LYS A 14 -1.77 -7.31 -2.72
N LEU A 15 -2.09 -7.73 -1.51
CA LEU A 15 -1.25 -8.55 -0.65
C LEU A 15 -1.95 -9.88 -0.37
N VAL A 16 -1.15 -10.90 -0.11
CA VAL A 16 -1.61 -12.14 0.52
C VAL A 16 -0.78 -12.33 1.78
N ILE A 17 -1.45 -12.54 2.89
CA ILE A 17 -0.84 -12.83 4.19
C ILE A 17 -1.10 -14.29 4.53
N THR A 18 -0.04 -15.01 4.87
CA THR A 18 -0.15 -16.39 5.37
C THR A 18 -0.13 -16.36 6.89
N HIS A 19 -1.23 -16.80 7.51
CA HIS A 19 -1.35 -16.83 8.97
C HIS A 19 -2.17 -18.04 9.43
N GLU A 20 -1.53 -18.93 10.18
CA GLU A 20 -2.19 -20.08 10.79
C GLU A 20 -2.79 -19.68 12.15
N PHE A 21 -4.12 -19.55 12.18
CA PHE A 21 -4.84 -19.28 13.42
C PHE A 21 -4.71 -20.43 14.41
N THR A 22 -4.34 -20.09 15.63
CA THR A 22 -4.14 -21.01 16.73
C THR A 22 -5.32 -21.02 17.69
N SER A 23 -5.29 -21.94 18.67
CA SER A 23 -6.26 -21.94 19.76
C SER A 23 -6.14 -20.75 20.71
N GLU A 24 -4.98 -20.06 20.72
CA GLU A 24 -4.76 -18.85 21.51
C GLU A 24 -5.50 -17.67 20.88
N ASP A 25 -5.38 -17.50 19.56
CA ASP A 25 -6.11 -16.47 18.79
C ASP A 25 -7.63 -16.60 18.98
N LEU A 26 -8.12 -17.84 18.97
CA LEU A 26 -9.53 -18.13 19.22
C LEU A 26 -9.94 -17.86 20.67
N ALA A 27 -9.05 -18.08 21.65
CA ALA A 27 -9.32 -17.80 23.04
C ALA A 27 -9.37 -16.29 23.33
N ASP A 28 -8.47 -15.52 22.70
CA ASP A 28 -8.44 -14.06 22.74
C ASP A 28 -9.70 -13.44 22.12
N ALA A 29 -10.29 -14.12 21.14
CA ALA A 29 -11.58 -13.80 20.54
C ALA A 29 -12.79 -14.40 21.27
N GLU A 30 -12.64 -14.86 22.52
CA GLU A 30 -13.70 -15.48 23.34
C GLU A 30 -14.42 -16.68 22.68
N GLY A 31 -13.73 -17.37 21.76
CA GLY A 31 -14.28 -18.48 20.99
C GLY A 31 -15.05 -18.08 19.73
N ASP A 32 -15.08 -16.80 19.38
CA ASP A 32 -15.79 -16.27 18.22
C ASP A 32 -14.87 -16.10 17.00
N ILE A 33 -15.15 -16.88 15.95
CA ILE A 33 -14.35 -16.88 14.72
C ILE A 33 -14.37 -15.52 14.01
N PRO A 34 -15.54 -14.86 13.78
CA PRO A 34 -15.57 -13.51 13.21
C PRO A 34 -14.68 -12.52 13.97
N THR A 35 -14.79 -12.48 15.31
CA THR A 35 -13.97 -11.60 16.16
C THR A 35 -12.48 -11.91 16.01
N MET A 36 -12.09 -13.18 15.90
CA MET A 36 -10.69 -13.57 15.66
C MET A 36 -10.16 -13.01 14.33
N HIS A 37 -10.98 -13.03 13.27
CA HIS A 37 -10.61 -12.45 11.97
C HIS A 37 -10.55 -10.92 12.01
N GLU A 38 -11.50 -10.27 12.70
CA GLU A 38 -11.50 -8.81 12.88
C GLU A 38 -10.27 -8.34 13.66
N ASN A 39 -9.87 -9.07 14.72
CA ASN A 39 -8.67 -8.78 15.49
C ASN A 39 -7.41 -8.87 14.62
N PHE A 40 -7.30 -9.93 13.81
CA PHE A 40 -6.19 -10.11 12.88
C PHE A 40 -6.17 -9.00 11.81
N GLU A 41 -7.30 -8.68 11.19
CA GLU A 41 -7.39 -7.58 10.23
C GLU A 41 -6.91 -6.27 10.86
N HIS A 42 -7.37 -5.96 12.08
CA HIS A 42 -6.98 -4.77 12.79
C HIS A 42 -5.49 -4.72 13.09
N GLU A 43 -4.89 -5.83 13.52
CA GLU A 43 -3.45 -5.92 13.80
C GLU A 43 -2.61 -5.63 12.54
N VAL A 44 -2.98 -6.23 11.40
CA VAL A 44 -2.28 -5.98 10.13
C VAL A 44 -2.47 -4.53 9.69
N GLN A 45 -3.69 -3.99 9.78
CA GLN A 45 -3.97 -2.57 9.45
C GLN A 45 -3.14 -1.62 10.30
N VAL A 46 -3.00 -1.89 11.61
CA VAL A 46 -2.15 -1.09 12.49
C VAL A 46 -0.70 -1.13 12.04
N GLY A 47 -0.18 -2.30 11.67
CA GLY A 47 1.18 -2.45 11.13
C GLY A 47 1.45 -1.59 9.89
N PHE A 48 0.53 -1.60 8.93
CA PHE A 48 0.65 -0.80 7.70
C PHE A 48 0.44 0.71 7.93
N SER A 49 -0.49 1.07 8.82
CA SER A 49 -0.77 2.47 9.16
C SER A 49 0.43 3.20 9.78
N GLN A 50 1.34 2.48 10.44
CA GLN A 50 2.60 3.06 10.96
C GLN A 50 3.53 3.54 9.84
N SER A 51 3.32 3.07 8.61
CA SER A 51 4.05 3.47 7.40
C SER A 51 3.20 4.37 6.48
N ASP A 52 2.10 4.95 6.99
CA ASP A 52 1.14 5.73 6.18
C ASP A 52 0.67 4.97 4.93
N ILE A 53 0.42 3.66 5.09
CA ILE A 53 -0.12 2.77 4.07
C ILE A 53 -1.49 2.26 4.53
N ASP A 54 -2.51 2.48 3.70
CA ASP A 54 -3.85 2.01 3.99
C ASP A 54 -4.08 0.64 3.34
N ILE A 55 -4.60 -0.31 4.12
CA ILE A 55 -5.01 -1.64 3.63
C ILE A 55 -6.39 -1.99 4.17
N MET A 56 -7.10 -2.84 3.45
CA MET A 56 -8.38 -3.41 3.83
C MET A 56 -8.42 -4.88 3.41
N ILE A 57 -9.12 -5.70 4.19
CA ILE A 57 -9.36 -7.09 3.78
C ILE A 57 -10.16 -7.08 2.48
N ASP A 58 -9.86 -7.99 1.55
CA ASP A 58 -10.68 -8.10 0.35
C ASP A 58 -12.10 -8.59 0.75
N ASP A 59 -13.15 -7.91 0.27
CA ASP A 59 -14.54 -8.27 0.56
C ASP A 59 -14.88 -9.74 0.21
N ASP A 60 -14.12 -10.32 -0.72
CA ASP A 60 -14.24 -11.70 -1.21
C ASP A 60 -13.30 -12.70 -0.49
N VAL A 61 -12.74 -12.37 0.68
CA VAL A 61 -11.86 -13.29 1.41
C VAL A 61 -12.57 -14.58 1.77
N LYS A 62 -12.20 -15.62 1.04
CA LYS A 62 -12.29 -17.01 1.49
C LYS A 62 -10.96 -17.27 2.16
N ILE A 63 -10.96 -17.51 3.48
CA ILE A 63 -9.81 -18.17 4.12
C ILE A 63 -9.63 -19.46 3.35
N THR A 64 -8.57 -19.50 2.55
CA THR A 64 -8.30 -20.66 1.72
C THR A 64 -7.85 -21.79 2.64
N ALA A 65 -7.91 -23.03 2.17
CA ALA A 65 -7.43 -24.18 2.94
C ALA A 65 -5.94 -24.06 3.34
N ASP A 66 -5.21 -23.13 2.71
CA ASP A 66 -3.79 -22.86 2.90
C ASP A 66 -3.52 -21.69 3.85
N ASN A 67 -4.51 -21.24 4.64
CA ASN A 67 -4.36 -20.15 5.62
C ASN A 67 -3.90 -18.81 5.02
N GLN A 68 -4.31 -18.55 3.77
CA GLN A 68 -4.01 -17.31 3.06
C GLN A 68 -5.18 -16.35 3.09
N ILE A 69 -4.89 -15.08 3.37
CA ILE A 69 -5.86 -13.98 3.49
C ILE A 69 -5.45 -12.87 2.53
N GLY A 70 -6.36 -12.46 1.65
CA GLY A 70 -6.14 -11.40 0.67
C GLY A 70 -6.45 -10.02 1.25
N PHE A 71 -5.60 -9.05 0.95
CA PHE A 71 -5.81 -7.64 1.27
C PHE A 71 -5.64 -6.79 0.01
N SER A 72 -6.46 -5.74 -0.12
CA SER A 72 -6.23 -4.64 -1.04
C SER A 72 -5.71 -3.44 -0.28
N GLY A 73 -4.79 -2.69 -0.89
CA GLY A 73 -4.24 -1.50 -0.27
C GLY A 73 -3.96 -0.38 -1.24
N TYR A 74 -3.80 0.80 -0.68
CA TYR A 74 -3.59 2.06 -1.38
C TYR A 74 -2.41 2.80 -0.75
N LEU A 75 -1.56 3.35 -1.59
CA LEU A 75 -0.42 4.16 -1.18
C LEU A 75 -0.48 5.49 -1.92
N LYS A 76 -0.46 6.58 -1.15
CA LYS A 76 -0.56 7.93 -1.69
C LYS A 76 0.62 8.77 -1.22
N ARG A 77 1.33 9.39 -2.16
CA ARG A 77 2.53 10.21 -1.88
C ARG A 77 2.54 11.46 -2.74
N CYS A 78 3.10 12.54 -2.19
CA CYS A 78 3.30 13.79 -2.91
C CYS A 78 4.80 13.99 -3.18
N TYR A 79 5.15 14.27 -4.43
CA TYR A 79 6.53 14.49 -4.87
C TYR A 79 6.66 15.88 -5.48
N GLU A 80 7.72 16.58 -5.11
CA GLU A 80 8.09 17.85 -5.73
C GLU A 80 9.12 17.59 -6.83
N PHE A 81 8.79 17.99 -8.05
CA PHE A 81 9.68 17.93 -9.21
C PHE A 81 10.12 19.34 -9.59
N LYS A 82 11.38 19.49 -9.96
CA LYS A 82 11.94 20.76 -10.44
C LYS A 82 11.69 20.93 -11.92
N THR A 83 11.69 22.17 -12.42
CA THR A 83 11.54 22.47 -13.86
C THR A 83 12.52 21.72 -14.76
N GLU A 84 13.72 21.40 -14.27
CA GLU A 84 14.75 20.65 -15.01
C GLU A 84 14.41 19.17 -15.24
N GLU A 85 13.36 18.67 -14.58
CA GLU A 85 12.84 17.30 -14.69
C GLU A 85 11.67 17.19 -15.69
N PHE A 86 11.42 18.26 -16.46
CA PHE A 86 10.38 18.34 -17.48
C PHE A 86 10.98 18.59 -18.88
N ASP A 87 10.44 17.92 -19.90
CA ASP A 87 10.67 18.22 -21.31
C ASP A 87 9.31 18.56 -21.96
N ASN A 88 9.16 19.80 -22.44
CA ASN A 88 7.91 20.32 -23.02
C ASN A 88 6.66 20.13 -22.13
N ASP A 89 6.78 20.46 -20.84
CA ASP A 89 5.74 20.30 -19.81
C ASP A 89 5.36 18.83 -19.48
N GLU A 90 6.08 17.86 -20.03
CA GLU A 90 5.97 16.43 -19.69
C GLU A 90 7.11 16.02 -18.74
N LEU A 91 6.83 15.16 -17.76
CA LEU A 91 7.88 14.61 -16.88
C LEU A 91 8.87 13.80 -17.72
N ILE A 92 10.16 14.01 -17.51
CA ILE A 92 11.20 13.23 -18.19
C ILE A 92 11.04 11.76 -17.82
N ASP A 93 11.00 10.90 -18.84
CA ASP A 93 10.98 9.44 -18.69
C ASP A 93 12.03 8.97 -17.67
N GLY A 94 11.58 8.23 -16.66
CA GLY A 94 12.41 7.70 -15.58
C GLY A 94 12.32 8.44 -14.25
N CYS A 95 12.03 9.75 -14.21
CA CYS A 95 11.84 10.46 -12.93
C CYS A 95 10.58 9.96 -12.22
N PHE A 96 9.46 9.87 -12.94
CA PHE A 96 8.20 9.34 -12.44
C PHE A 96 8.29 7.84 -12.11
N GLU A 97 8.95 7.06 -12.97
CA GLU A 97 9.18 5.61 -12.75
C GLU A 97 10.01 5.34 -11.49
N THR A 98 10.99 6.21 -11.20
CA THR A 98 11.79 6.11 -9.97
C THR A 98 10.90 6.30 -8.73
N GLN A 99 10.03 7.32 -8.71
CA GLN A 99 9.11 7.53 -7.59
C GLN A 99 8.13 6.38 -7.41
N LEU A 100 7.59 5.84 -8.51
CA LEU A 100 6.73 4.66 -8.45
C LEU A 100 7.47 3.42 -7.91
N ASN A 101 8.74 3.25 -8.28
CA ASN A 101 9.57 2.18 -7.76
C ASN A 101 9.87 2.37 -6.27
N ASP A 102 10.13 3.61 -5.83
CA ASP A 102 10.35 3.94 -4.42
C ASP A 102 9.09 3.66 -3.59
N MET A 103 7.91 4.07 -4.07
CA MET A 103 6.62 3.73 -3.46
C MET A 103 6.42 2.22 -3.36
N LYS A 104 6.76 1.46 -4.41
CA LYS A 104 6.69 -0.01 -4.38
C LYS A 104 7.64 -0.62 -3.35
N LEU A 105 8.85 -0.08 -3.24
CA LEU A 105 9.84 -0.52 -2.25
C LEU A 105 9.37 -0.22 -0.82
N GLU A 106 8.65 0.88 -0.61
CA GLU A 106 8.03 1.19 0.69
C GLU A 106 7.02 0.11 1.10
N VAL A 107 6.14 -0.32 0.19
CA VAL A 107 5.21 -1.43 0.43
C VAL A 107 5.97 -2.72 0.76
N ILE A 108 7.02 -3.03 0.00
CA ILE A 108 7.84 -4.24 0.23
C ILE A 108 8.53 -4.18 1.60
N ASN A 109 9.14 -3.05 1.95
CA ASN A 109 9.78 -2.86 3.25
C ASN A 109 8.78 -3.00 4.39
N CYS A 110 7.56 -2.50 4.22
CA CYS A 110 6.48 -2.66 5.19
C CYS A 110 6.10 -4.14 5.37
N CYS A 111 6.03 -4.90 4.27
CA CYS A 111 5.82 -6.35 4.30
C CYS A 111 6.97 -7.06 5.05
N ASP A 112 8.22 -6.70 4.77
CA ASP A 112 9.41 -7.32 5.39
C ASP A 112 9.57 -6.99 6.88
N MET A 113 9.00 -5.86 7.32
CA MET A 113 8.99 -5.45 8.73
C MET A 113 7.80 -6.03 9.51
N SER A 114 6.84 -6.65 8.83
CA SER A 114 5.68 -7.27 9.46
C SER A 114 6.06 -8.51 10.26
N LEU A 115 5.24 -8.84 11.26
CA LEU A 115 5.35 -10.10 12.01
C LEU A 115 4.83 -11.29 11.21
N TYR A 116 4.11 -11.04 10.10
CA TYR A 116 3.50 -12.06 9.27
C TYR A 116 4.28 -12.30 7.98
N GLU A 117 4.08 -13.48 7.39
CA GLU A 117 4.55 -13.76 6.04
C GLU A 117 3.61 -13.11 5.03
N ILE A 118 4.05 -12.01 4.43
CA ILE A 118 3.27 -11.19 3.50
C ILE A 118 3.89 -11.25 2.10
N THR A 119 3.07 -11.52 1.09
CA THR A 119 3.46 -11.51 -0.32
C THR A 119 2.71 -10.42 -1.07
N LEU A 120 3.44 -9.53 -1.73
CA LEU A 120 2.89 -8.56 -2.70
C LEU A 120 2.53 -9.28 -4.00
N ILE A 121 1.23 -9.36 -4.32
CA ILE A 121 0.70 -10.08 -5.49
C ILE A 121 0.63 -9.18 -6.73
N SER A 122 0.19 -7.95 -6.55
CA SER A 122 0.09 -6.98 -7.63
C SER A 122 0.34 -5.57 -7.12
N TYR A 123 0.92 -4.75 -7.98
CA TYR A 123 1.13 -3.32 -7.76
C TYR A 123 0.80 -2.61 -9.06
N SER A 124 -0.08 -1.63 -9.00
CA SER A 124 -0.57 -0.87 -10.14
C SER A 124 -0.78 0.57 -9.72
N TRP A 125 -0.72 1.48 -10.68
CA TRP A 125 -1.05 2.88 -10.50
C TRP A 125 -1.92 3.30 -11.68
N ALA A 126 -2.79 4.27 -11.47
CA ALA A 126 -3.59 4.87 -12.53
C ALA A 126 -3.03 6.26 -12.82
N ASP A 127 -2.85 6.57 -14.11
CA ASP A 127 -2.43 7.88 -14.59
C ASP A 127 -3.68 8.78 -14.66
N ASP A 128 -4.17 9.25 -13.51
CA ASP A 128 -5.27 10.24 -13.48
C ASP A 128 -4.66 11.66 -13.59
N GLU A 129 -4.51 12.09 -14.84
CA GLU A 129 -4.35 13.44 -15.39
C GLU A 129 -3.98 14.64 -14.46
N LEU A 130 -2.82 15.25 -14.76
CA LEU A 130 -2.45 16.68 -14.80
C LEU A 130 -2.78 17.67 -13.64
N VAL A 131 -1.74 17.90 -12.82
CA VAL A 131 -1.13 19.19 -12.40
C VAL A 131 -2.00 20.45 -12.28
N GLU A 132 -2.30 20.86 -11.04
CA GLU A 132 -2.46 22.30 -10.74
C GLU A 132 -1.07 22.95 -10.64
N ILE A 133 -0.63 23.61 -11.71
CA ILE A 133 0.53 24.52 -11.64
C ILE A 133 0.06 25.74 -10.83
N ILE A 134 0.50 25.88 -9.58
CA ILE A 134 0.23 27.08 -8.79
C ILE A 134 1.13 28.20 -9.32
N PRO A 135 0.61 29.22 -10.02
CA PRO A 135 1.42 30.36 -10.42
C PRO A 135 1.61 31.26 -9.19
N ASN A 136 2.86 31.67 -8.93
CA ASN A 136 3.14 32.78 -8.01
C ASN A 136 2.65 34.12 -8.58
#